data_AF-A0A4R6UD79-F1
#
_entry.id   AF-A0A4R6UD79-F1
#
_cell.length_a   1.000
_cell.length_b   1.000
_cell.length_c   1.000
_cell.angle_alpha   90.00
_cell.angle_beta   90.00
_cell.angle_gamma   90.00
#
_symmetry.space_group_name_H-M   'P 1'
#
loop_
_entity.id
_entity.type
_entity.pdbx_description
1 polymer ?
#
loop_
_entity_poly.entity_id
_entity_poly.type
_entity_poly.pdbx_seq_one_letter_code
_entity_poly.pdbx_strand_id
1 'polypeptide(L)'
;MICPYCGQENEEHAAACSRCGRSLQIQEEGEMNETNEPTQQQTVSTPSPAQKAPGKSDQYIAVAKKSASNYGQFLSRVFKAPLTTAQSSTSADMVNGIISLALLCLLFAVTIAVSFADFDAGFVDGFLKPLLNIILFCGLGLLGVWVVAILQNAAPSFQETVAKLGTLSTISAALVLLSMITLLFDNGSLFYTLMFFSMLTFMIASSFVLVSFKSTSSPRIDYFYGILLVVLFEFVIFNQLISGYISGSELLNSFY
;
A
#
# COMPACT_ATOMS: atom_id res chain seq x y z
N MET A 1 -22.97 4.53 20.14
CA MET A 1 -22.34 5.84 20.40
C MET A 1 -21.62 6.39 19.16
N ILE A 2 -21.68 7.70 18.91
CA ILE A 2 -21.02 8.33 17.75
C ILE A 2 -19.61 8.79 18.13
N CYS A 3 -18.62 8.48 17.31
CA CYS A 3 -17.24 8.91 17.54
C CYS A 3 -17.09 10.43 17.36
N PRO A 4 -16.60 11.19 18.37
CA PRO A 4 -16.48 12.64 18.30
C PRO A 4 -15.39 13.11 17.32
N TYR A 5 -14.50 12.21 16.88
CA TYR A 5 -13.39 12.55 15.99
C TYR A 5 -13.69 12.33 14.51
N CYS A 6 -14.58 11.39 14.17
CA CYS A 6 -14.80 10.99 12.77
C CYS A 6 -16.28 10.79 12.40
N GLY A 7 -17.20 10.95 13.35
CA GLY A 7 -18.65 10.86 13.11
C GLY A 7 -19.18 9.45 12.87
N GLN A 8 -18.36 8.41 13.02
CA GLN A 8 -18.81 7.02 12.83
C GLN A 8 -19.70 6.56 13.99
N GLU A 9 -20.82 5.91 13.67
CA GLU A 9 -21.64 5.21 14.64
C GLU A 9 -20.99 3.87 15.06
N ASN A 10 -20.86 3.66 16.37
CA ASN A 10 -20.27 2.46 16.98
C ASN A 10 -21.26 1.85 17.97
N GLU A 11 -21.08 0.57 18.29
CA GLU A 11 -21.84 -0.11 19.34
C GLU A 11 -21.76 0.65 20.68
N GLU A 12 -22.80 0.59 21.51
CA GLU A 12 -22.93 1.42 22.73
C GLU A 12 -21.79 1.23 23.75
N HIS A 13 -21.06 0.12 23.68
CA HIS A 13 -19.93 -0.19 24.57
C HIS A 13 -18.58 -0.35 23.84
N ALA A 14 -18.45 0.19 22.63
CA ALA A 14 -17.19 0.11 21.88
C ALA A 14 -16.09 0.91 22.58
N ALA A 15 -15.03 0.24 23.06
CA ALA A 15 -13.89 0.90 23.70
C ALA A 15 -13.09 1.81 22.75
N ALA A 16 -13.14 1.53 21.45
CA ALA A 16 -12.50 2.32 20.41
C ALA A 16 -13.37 2.39 19.15
N CYS A 17 -13.20 3.45 18.36
CA CYS A 17 -13.95 3.63 17.14
C CYS A 17 -13.55 2.59 16.09
N SER A 18 -14.55 1.90 15.53
CA SER A 18 -14.40 0.90 14.47
C SER A 18 -13.77 1.44 13.19
N ARG A 19 -13.86 2.76 12.96
CA ARG A 19 -13.35 3.42 11.75
C ARG A 19 -12.01 4.11 11.93
N CYS A 20 -11.81 4.88 13.01
CA CYS A 20 -10.58 5.65 13.21
C CYS A 20 -9.65 5.09 14.30
N GLY A 21 -10.07 4.05 15.03
CA GLY A 21 -9.26 3.36 16.03
C GLY A 21 -8.98 4.14 17.33
N ARG A 22 -9.48 5.38 17.45
CA ARG A 22 -9.33 6.19 18.69
C ARG A 22 -10.23 5.68 19.81
N SER A 23 -9.75 5.79 21.04
CA SER A 23 -10.51 5.44 22.24
C SER A 23 -11.79 6.28 22.32
N LEU A 24 -12.87 5.61 22.73
CA LEU A 24 -14.19 6.21 22.96
C LEU A 24 -14.52 6.29 24.45
N GLN A 25 -13.62 5.84 25.34
CA GLN A 25 -13.77 6.04 26.77
C GLN A 25 -13.62 7.53 27.09
N ILE A 26 -14.74 8.17 27.42
CA ILE A 26 -14.79 9.54 27.92
C ILE A 26 -14.17 9.51 29.30
N GLN A 27 -13.04 10.20 29.46
CA GLN A 27 -12.43 10.45 30.76
C GLN A 27 -13.31 11.49 31.44
N GLU A 28 -14.14 11.09 32.40
CA GLU A 28 -14.84 12.01 33.29
C GLU A 28 -13.78 12.72 34.15
N GLU A 29 -13.37 13.90 33.71
CA GLU A 29 -12.75 14.91 34.57
C GLU A 29 -13.82 15.39 35.56
N GLY A 30 -13.66 15.03 36.83
CA GLY A 30 -14.59 15.38 37.90
C GLY A 30 -14.51 16.87 38.26
N GLU A 31 -15.66 17.54 38.23
CA GLU A 31 -15.94 18.76 38.98
C GLU A 31 -16.59 18.43 40.34
N MET A 32 -16.29 19.31 41.30
CA MET A 32 -16.56 19.32 42.74
C MET A 32 -18.01 19.03 43.19
N ASN A 33 -18.22 18.22 44.26
CA ASN A 33 -18.47 18.65 45.66
C ASN A 33 -19.17 17.59 46.56
N GLU A 34 -18.76 17.61 47.83
CA GLU A 34 -19.48 17.29 49.09
C GLU A 34 -19.95 15.87 49.50
N THR A 35 -19.23 15.36 50.52
CA THR A 35 -19.72 15.00 51.88
C THR A 35 -20.67 13.80 52.08
N ASN A 36 -20.11 12.66 52.56
CA ASN A 36 -20.45 12.04 53.86
C ASN A 36 -19.76 10.66 54.05
N GLU A 37 -19.09 10.49 55.19
CA GLU A 37 -18.69 9.21 55.82
C GLU A 37 -19.75 8.82 56.89
N PRO A 38 -19.65 7.69 57.62
CA PRO A 38 -19.13 6.35 57.28
C PRO A 38 -20.09 5.23 57.77
N THR A 39 -20.10 4.01 57.20
CA THR A 39 -20.37 2.77 57.99
C THR A 39 -19.81 1.51 57.31
N GLN A 40 -19.13 0.71 58.13
CA GLN A 40 -18.54 -0.60 57.86
C GLN A 40 -19.61 -1.69 57.59
N GLN A 41 -19.35 -2.65 56.69
CA GLN A 41 -19.21 -4.06 57.06
C GLN A 41 -18.79 -4.98 55.90
N GLN A 42 -18.00 -5.97 56.30
CA GLN A 42 -17.28 -7.00 55.54
C GLN A 42 -18.15 -7.90 54.64
N THR A 43 -17.61 -8.26 53.47
CA THR A 43 -17.67 -9.66 53.01
C THR A 43 -16.49 -10.03 52.09
N VAL A 44 -15.61 -10.87 52.66
CA VAL A 44 -14.98 -12.04 52.04
C VAL A 44 -14.33 -11.88 50.66
N SER A 45 -13.01 -11.77 50.72
CA SER A 45 -12.05 -12.07 49.67
C SER A 45 -12.30 -13.42 48.99
N THR A 46 -12.62 -13.36 47.69
CA THR A 46 -12.43 -14.45 46.73
C THR A 46 -11.39 -13.95 45.71
N PRO A 47 -10.31 -14.70 45.39
CA PRO A 47 -9.32 -14.25 44.44
C PRO A 47 -9.94 -14.27 43.04
N SER A 48 -10.36 -13.10 42.56
CA SER A 48 -10.71 -12.90 41.16
C SER A 48 -9.47 -13.21 40.30
N PRO A 49 -9.58 -13.95 39.19
CA PRO A 49 -8.44 -14.16 38.31
C PRO A 49 -7.98 -12.80 37.85
N ALA A 50 -6.71 -12.47 38.12
CA ALA A 50 -6.06 -11.30 37.59
C ALA A 50 -6.25 -11.30 36.07
N GLN A 51 -7.22 -10.50 35.62
CA GLN A 51 -7.49 -10.25 34.22
C GLN A 51 -6.28 -9.46 33.74
N LYS A 52 -5.28 -10.19 33.23
CA LYS A 52 -4.14 -9.61 32.52
C LYS A 52 -4.73 -8.71 31.46
N ALA A 53 -4.63 -7.41 31.67
CA ALA A 53 -4.80 -6.44 30.60
C ALA A 53 -3.95 -6.94 29.43
N PRO A 54 -4.50 -7.10 28.21
CA PRO A 54 -3.75 -7.62 27.09
C PRO A 54 -2.49 -6.76 26.94
N GLY A 55 -1.33 -7.41 27.00
CA GLY A 55 -0.07 -6.71 26.85
C GLY A 55 -0.07 -6.02 25.49
N LYS A 56 0.57 -4.85 25.38
CA LYS A 56 0.68 -4.13 24.09
C LYS A 56 1.13 -5.05 22.94
N SER A 57 1.93 -6.09 23.24
CA SER A 57 2.31 -7.17 22.32
C SER A 57 1.15 -7.96 21.72
N ASP A 58 0.15 -8.33 22.52
CA ASP A 58 -1.00 -9.14 22.08
C ASP A 58 -1.87 -8.34 21.11
N GLN A 59 -1.96 -7.03 21.33
CA GLN A 59 -2.65 -6.11 20.44
C GLN A 59 -1.96 -5.98 19.08
N TYR A 60 -0.62 -5.86 19.04
CA TYR A 60 0.13 -5.80 17.77
C TYR A 60 -0.02 -7.09 16.96
N ILE A 61 0.06 -8.25 17.62
CA ILE A 61 -0.11 -9.56 16.96
C ILE A 61 -1.53 -9.70 16.41
N ALA A 62 -2.55 -9.31 17.18
CA ALA A 62 -3.94 -9.35 16.72
C ALA A 62 -4.18 -8.44 15.51
N VAL A 63 -3.62 -7.22 15.51
CA VAL A 63 -3.69 -6.29 14.37
C VAL A 63 -2.97 -6.86 13.14
N ALA A 64 -1.76 -7.38 13.30
CA ALA A 64 -0.99 -7.97 12.21
C ALA A 64 -1.73 -9.17 11.58
N LYS A 65 -2.29 -10.07 12.40
CA LYS A 65 -3.06 -11.22 11.93
C LYS A 65 -4.32 -10.79 11.17
N LYS A 66 -5.01 -9.76 11.67
CA LYS A 66 -6.20 -9.21 11.00
C LYS A 66 -5.83 -8.58 9.65
N SER A 67 -4.79 -7.77 9.60
CA SER A 67 -4.31 -7.15 8.35
C SER A 67 -3.86 -8.21 7.33
N ALA A 68 -3.15 -9.25 7.75
CA ALA A 68 -2.73 -10.34 6.87
C ALA A 68 -3.94 -11.13 6.32
N SER A 69 -4.94 -11.42 7.17
CA SER A 69 -6.16 -12.10 6.73
C SER A 69 -6.96 -11.26 5.74
N ASN A 70 -7.13 -9.96 6.02
CA ASN A 70 -7.80 -9.02 5.12
C ASN A 70 -7.07 -8.91 3.78
N TYR A 71 -5.74 -8.82 3.82
CA TYR A 71 -4.92 -8.76 2.61
C TYR A 71 -5.00 -10.07 1.81
N GLY A 72 -5.01 -11.24 2.47
CA GLY A 72 -5.19 -12.53 1.79
C GLY A 72 -6.54 -12.65 1.07
N GLN A 73 -7.63 -12.19 1.70
CA GLN A 73 -8.94 -12.12 1.04
C GLN A 73 -8.95 -11.14 -0.12
N PHE A 74 -8.29 -9.98 0.06
CA PHE A 74 -8.08 -9.01 -1.01
C PHE A 74 -7.35 -9.63 -2.21
N LEU A 75 -6.20 -10.27 -2.00
CA LEU A 75 -5.45 -10.97 -3.05
C LEU A 75 -6.33 -11.94 -3.83
N SER A 76 -7.12 -12.77 -3.12
CA SER A 76 -8.02 -13.73 -3.78
C SER A 76 -9.04 -13.04 -4.69
N ARG A 77 -9.59 -11.89 -4.28
CA ARG A 77 -10.49 -11.09 -5.13
C ARG A 77 -9.75 -10.55 -6.36
N VAL A 78 -8.57 -9.96 -6.16
CA VAL A 78 -7.77 -9.36 -7.23
C VAL A 78 -7.38 -10.39 -8.29
N PHE A 79 -6.86 -11.56 -7.91
CA PHE A 79 -6.45 -12.57 -8.90
C PHE A 79 -7.61 -13.21 -9.65
N LYS A 80 -8.82 -13.24 -9.06
CA LYS A 80 -10.01 -13.78 -9.73
C LYS A 80 -10.60 -12.78 -10.74
N ALA A 81 -10.61 -11.50 -10.40
CA ALA A 81 -11.24 -10.46 -11.20
C ALA A 81 -10.52 -9.11 -10.99
N PRO A 82 -9.33 -8.90 -11.56
CA PRO A 82 -8.47 -7.77 -11.21
C PRO A 82 -9.10 -6.43 -11.55
N LEU A 83 -9.59 -6.27 -12.79
CA LEU A 83 -10.21 -5.03 -13.24
C LEU A 83 -11.52 -4.73 -12.49
N THR A 84 -12.38 -5.73 -12.31
CA THR A 84 -13.63 -5.58 -11.55
C THR A 84 -13.37 -5.21 -10.09
N THR A 85 -12.36 -5.84 -9.46
CA THR A 85 -11.97 -5.51 -8.09
C THR A 85 -11.42 -4.10 -8.00
N ALA A 86 -10.59 -3.66 -8.95
CA ALA A 86 -10.08 -2.30 -8.99
C ALA A 86 -11.20 -1.26 -9.18
N GLN A 87 -12.14 -1.50 -10.09
CA GLN A 87 -13.26 -0.58 -10.33
C GLN A 87 -14.19 -0.41 -9.12
N SER A 88 -14.35 -1.47 -8.32
CA SER A 88 -15.13 -1.47 -7.08
C SER A 88 -14.32 -1.09 -5.84
N SER A 89 -13.01 -0.92 -5.96
CA SER A 89 -12.15 -0.50 -4.85
C SER A 89 -12.46 0.94 -4.47
N THR A 90 -12.65 1.15 -3.17
CA THR A 90 -12.88 2.48 -2.59
C THR A 90 -11.74 2.81 -1.62
N SER A 91 -11.79 3.97 -0.95
CA SER A 91 -10.83 4.32 0.11
C SER A 91 -10.72 3.27 1.22
N ALA A 92 -11.72 2.38 1.39
CA ALA A 92 -11.65 1.27 2.34
C ALA A 92 -10.57 0.22 1.97
N ASP A 93 -10.26 0.05 0.68
CA ASP A 93 -9.22 -0.86 0.21
C ASP A 93 -7.84 -0.19 0.13
N MET A 94 -7.71 1.09 0.48
CA MET A 94 -6.45 1.85 0.41
C MET A 94 -5.30 1.16 1.13
N VAL A 95 -5.55 0.61 2.33
CA VAL A 95 -4.52 -0.09 3.11
C VAL A 95 -3.98 -1.30 2.34
N ASN A 96 -4.87 -2.09 1.73
CA ASN A 96 -4.47 -3.23 0.90
C ASN A 96 -3.72 -2.77 -0.36
N GLY A 97 -4.16 -1.68 -0.99
CA GLY A 97 -3.46 -1.07 -2.12
C GLY A 97 -2.05 -0.60 -1.77
N ILE A 98 -1.86 0.01 -0.60
CA ILE A 98 -0.54 0.40 -0.08
C ILE A 98 0.34 -0.83 0.15
N ILE A 99 -0.21 -1.89 0.75
CA ILE A 99 0.52 -3.14 0.95
C ILE A 99 0.99 -3.71 -0.40
N SER A 100 0.13 -3.74 -1.43
CA SER A 100 0.51 -4.19 -2.77
C SER A 100 1.61 -3.34 -3.40
N LEU A 101 1.53 -2.01 -3.31
CA LEU A 101 2.57 -1.11 -3.83
C LEU A 101 3.89 -1.27 -3.06
N ALA A 102 3.83 -1.40 -1.74
CA ALA A 102 4.99 -1.63 -0.90
C ALA A 102 5.66 -2.97 -1.23
N LEU A 103 4.87 -4.02 -1.45
CA LEU A 103 5.37 -5.32 -1.90
C LEU A 103 6.00 -5.26 -3.29
N LEU A 104 5.37 -4.56 -4.25
CA LEU A 104 5.96 -4.34 -5.57
C LEU A 104 7.34 -3.67 -5.43
N CYS A 105 7.43 -2.57 -4.67
CA CYS A 105 8.66 -1.84 -4.45
C CYS A 105 9.74 -2.73 -3.79
N LEU A 106 9.37 -3.41 -2.70
CA LEU A 106 10.29 -4.24 -1.95
C LEU A 106 10.80 -5.42 -2.79
N LEU A 107 9.91 -6.14 -3.47
CA LEU A 107 10.27 -7.29 -4.30
C LEU A 107 11.18 -6.87 -5.46
N PHE A 108 10.90 -5.73 -6.09
CA PHE A 108 11.73 -5.23 -7.18
C PHE A 108 13.13 -4.85 -6.69
N ALA A 109 13.22 -4.18 -5.54
CA ALA A 109 14.51 -3.82 -4.93
C ALA A 109 15.32 -5.05 -4.52
N VAL A 110 14.70 -6.04 -3.89
CA VAL A 110 15.36 -7.32 -3.56
C VAL A 110 15.80 -8.03 -4.83
N THR A 111 14.99 -8.01 -5.88
CA THR A 111 15.32 -8.63 -7.17
C THR A 111 16.56 -7.99 -7.78
N ILE A 112 16.63 -6.66 -7.84
CA ILE A 112 17.83 -5.95 -8.30
C ILE A 112 19.04 -6.31 -7.42
N ALA A 113 18.87 -6.30 -6.09
CA ALA A 113 19.93 -6.62 -5.16
C ALA A 113 20.51 -8.03 -5.35
N VAL A 114 19.69 -9.01 -5.74
CA VAL A 114 20.11 -10.38 -6.00
C VAL A 114 20.69 -10.54 -7.41
N SER A 115 20.12 -9.88 -8.42
CA SER A 115 20.53 -10.02 -9.83
C SER A 115 21.77 -9.24 -10.21
N PHE A 116 21.98 -8.08 -9.59
CA PHE A 116 23.14 -7.20 -9.79
C PHE A 116 24.04 -7.23 -8.55
N ALA A 117 24.02 -8.33 -7.80
CA ALA A 117 24.90 -8.56 -6.66
C ALA A 117 26.36 -8.67 -7.11
N ASP A 118 26.98 -7.56 -7.48
CA ASP A 118 28.37 -7.35 -7.10
C ASP A 118 28.34 -7.27 -5.58
N PHE A 119 28.82 -8.32 -4.92
CA PHE A 119 28.81 -8.45 -3.46
C PHE A 119 29.48 -7.26 -2.74
N ASP A 120 30.21 -6.41 -3.48
CA ASP A 120 30.88 -5.21 -3.02
C ASP A 120 30.01 -3.93 -3.02
N ALA A 121 28.85 -3.90 -3.67
CA ALA A 121 28.00 -2.70 -3.73
C ALA A 121 27.41 -2.29 -2.35
N GLY A 122 27.48 -3.17 -1.35
CA GLY A 122 26.97 -2.90 -0.01
C GLY A 122 25.45 -2.67 0.05
N PHE A 123 24.92 -2.44 1.25
CA PHE A 123 23.48 -2.30 1.47
C PHE A 123 22.88 -1.06 0.78
N VAL A 124 23.62 0.05 0.75
CA VAL A 124 23.09 1.32 0.24
C VAL A 124 22.95 1.27 -1.28
N ASP A 125 23.99 0.89 -2.00
CA ASP A 125 23.97 0.90 -3.46
C ASP A 125 23.27 -0.33 -4.03
N GLY A 126 23.42 -1.49 -3.39
CA GLY A 126 22.81 -2.75 -3.83
C GLY A 126 21.31 -2.87 -3.52
N PHE A 127 20.79 -2.23 -2.46
CA PHE A 127 19.39 -2.40 -2.06
C PHE A 127 18.64 -1.09 -1.79
N LEU A 128 19.19 -0.19 -0.95
CA LEU A 128 18.44 0.99 -0.50
C LEU A 128 18.17 1.98 -1.65
N LYS A 129 19.17 2.25 -2.50
CA LYS A 129 19.00 3.09 -3.70
C LYS A 129 17.96 2.49 -4.66
N PRO A 130 18.03 1.20 -5.03
CA PRO A 130 16.96 0.52 -5.76
C PRO A 130 15.58 0.65 -5.15
N LEU A 131 15.46 0.46 -3.83
CA LEU A 131 14.19 0.61 -3.13
C LEU A 131 13.63 2.03 -3.21
N LEU A 132 14.46 3.04 -2.98
CA LEU A 132 14.02 4.44 -3.05
C LEU A 132 13.64 4.83 -4.49
N ASN A 133 14.39 4.34 -5.47
CA ASN A 133 14.12 4.57 -6.90
C ASN A 133 12.77 3.99 -7.33
N ILE A 134 12.45 2.76 -6.92
CA ILE A 134 11.17 2.15 -7.27
C ILE A 134 9.99 2.72 -6.46
N ILE A 135 10.22 3.16 -5.22
CA ILE A 135 9.23 3.93 -4.45
C ILE A 135 8.92 5.25 -5.18
N LEU A 136 9.95 5.95 -5.66
CA LEU A 136 9.79 7.18 -6.41
C LEU A 136 9.06 6.93 -7.74
N PHE A 137 9.38 5.86 -8.46
CA PHE A 137 8.64 5.43 -9.65
C PHE A 137 7.15 5.26 -9.37
N CYS A 138 6.82 4.40 -8.40
CA CYS A 138 5.43 4.07 -8.09
C CYS A 138 4.67 5.29 -7.54
N GLY A 139 5.33 6.09 -6.70
CA GLY A 139 4.76 7.32 -6.12
C GLY A 139 4.49 8.39 -7.17
N LEU A 140 5.43 8.62 -8.09
CA LEU A 140 5.22 9.55 -9.20
C LEU A 140 4.18 9.03 -10.18
N GLY A 141 4.18 7.74 -10.55
CA GLY A 141 3.14 7.14 -11.39
C GLY A 141 1.75 7.31 -10.79
N LEU A 142 1.60 7.03 -9.49
CA LEU A 142 0.37 7.28 -8.73
C LEU A 142 -0.06 8.75 -8.78
N LEU A 143 0.87 9.68 -8.56
CA LEU A 143 0.58 11.12 -8.65
C LEU A 143 0.19 11.52 -10.08
N GLY A 144 0.85 10.97 -11.10
CA GLY A 144 0.53 11.18 -12.51
C GLY A 144 -0.90 10.76 -12.82
N VAL A 145 -1.30 9.55 -12.43
CA VAL A 145 -2.68 9.06 -12.58
C VAL A 145 -3.68 9.98 -11.90
N TRP A 146 -3.41 10.38 -10.65
CA TRP A 146 -4.30 11.24 -9.88
C TRP A 146 -4.45 12.64 -10.52
N VAL A 147 -3.35 13.28 -10.91
CA VAL A 147 -3.34 14.59 -11.55
C VAL A 147 -4.08 14.55 -12.89
N VAL A 148 -3.81 13.55 -13.73
CA VAL A 148 -4.48 13.43 -15.03
C VAL A 148 -5.97 13.15 -14.87
N ALA A 149 -6.38 12.38 -13.86
CA ALA A 149 -7.80 12.18 -13.56
C ALA A 149 -8.50 13.49 -13.14
N ILE A 150 -7.80 14.40 -12.44
CA ILE A 150 -8.30 15.75 -12.15
C ILE A 150 -8.44 16.57 -13.43
N LEU A 151 -7.47 16.50 -14.36
CA LEU A 151 -7.56 17.17 -15.67
C LEU A 151 -8.73 16.66 -16.51
N GLN A 152 -9.16 15.41 -16.30
CA GLN A 152 -10.34 14.82 -16.90
C GLN A 152 -11.65 15.21 -16.21
N ASN A 153 -11.64 16.12 -15.23
CA ASN A 153 -12.81 16.51 -14.43
C ASN A 153 -13.48 15.33 -13.68
N ALA A 154 -12.75 14.26 -13.37
CA ALA A 154 -13.28 13.14 -12.60
C ALA A 154 -13.18 13.35 -11.08
N ALA A 155 -12.31 14.26 -10.63
CA ALA A 155 -12.13 14.67 -9.23
C ALA A 155 -12.05 13.51 -8.20
N PRO A 156 -11.28 12.42 -8.45
CA PRO A 156 -11.16 11.34 -7.50
C PRO A 156 -10.39 11.77 -6.24
N SER A 157 -10.73 11.15 -5.11
CA SER A 157 -9.89 11.29 -3.91
C SER A 157 -8.56 10.57 -4.10
N PHE A 158 -7.48 11.12 -3.53
CA PHE A 158 -6.16 10.47 -3.61
C PHE A 158 -6.16 9.04 -3.04
N GLN A 159 -6.94 8.81 -1.97
CA GLN A 159 -7.10 7.50 -1.35
C GLN A 159 -7.74 6.48 -2.28
N GLU A 160 -8.74 6.89 -3.06
CA GLU A 160 -9.36 6.05 -4.08
C GLU A 160 -8.35 5.71 -5.18
N THR A 161 -7.56 6.67 -5.65
CA THR A 161 -6.50 6.40 -6.64
C THR A 161 -5.47 5.41 -6.13
N VAL A 162 -5.01 5.57 -4.87
CA VAL A 162 -4.11 4.60 -4.21
C VAL A 162 -4.74 3.21 -4.16
N ALA A 163 -6.01 3.12 -3.75
CA ALA A 163 -6.71 1.85 -3.66
C ALA A 163 -6.78 1.14 -5.02
N LYS A 164 -7.23 1.86 -6.07
CA LYS A 164 -7.38 1.28 -7.42
C LYS A 164 -6.04 0.90 -8.05
N LEU A 165 -5.04 1.78 -7.97
CA LEU A 165 -3.72 1.51 -8.55
C LEU A 165 -3.00 0.40 -7.79
N GLY A 166 -3.06 0.40 -6.45
CA GLY A 166 -2.50 -0.67 -5.64
C GLY A 166 -3.16 -2.02 -5.90
N THR A 167 -4.48 -2.05 -6.09
CA THR A 167 -5.22 -3.24 -6.51
C THR A 167 -4.63 -3.84 -7.78
N LEU A 168 -4.49 -3.07 -8.86
CA LEU A 168 -3.94 -3.60 -10.12
C LEU A 168 -2.42 -3.87 -10.05
N SER A 169 -1.68 -3.10 -9.26
CA SER A 169 -0.23 -3.31 -9.02
C SER A 169 0.08 -4.64 -8.32
N THR A 170 -0.92 -5.27 -7.69
CA THR A 170 -0.81 -6.64 -7.16
C THR A 170 -0.38 -7.63 -8.23
N ILE A 171 -0.86 -7.48 -9.48
CA ILE A 171 -0.48 -8.36 -10.58
C ILE A 171 0.99 -8.14 -10.96
N SER A 172 1.45 -6.88 -11.01
CA SER A 172 2.87 -6.57 -11.20
C SER A 172 3.73 -7.17 -10.10
N ALA A 173 3.35 -7.04 -8.83
CA ALA A 173 4.08 -7.63 -7.70
C ALA A 173 4.18 -9.15 -7.82
N ALA A 174 3.10 -9.80 -8.25
CA ALA A 174 3.08 -11.25 -8.50
C ALA A 174 4.05 -11.67 -9.60
N LEU A 175 4.17 -10.88 -10.67
CA LEU A 175 5.11 -11.13 -11.76
C LEU A 175 6.57 -10.97 -11.30
N VAL A 176 6.88 -9.99 -10.43
CA VAL A 176 8.22 -9.89 -9.81
C VAL A 176 8.50 -11.09 -8.92
N LEU A 177 7.52 -11.50 -8.11
CA LEU A 177 7.70 -12.68 -7.27
C LEU A 177 7.94 -13.94 -8.13
N LEU A 178 7.23 -14.06 -9.24
CA LEU A 178 7.44 -15.16 -10.19
C LEU A 178 8.82 -15.07 -10.87
N SER A 179 9.29 -13.88 -11.23
CA SER A 179 10.63 -13.72 -11.80
C SER A 179 11.70 -14.18 -10.80
N MET A 180 11.59 -13.82 -9.52
CA MET A 180 12.49 -14.31 -8.48
C MET A 180 12.51 -15.85 -8.42
N ILE A 181 11.37 -16.52 -8.58
CA ILE A 181 11.31 -17.99 -8.61
C ILE A 181 12.11 -18.55 -9.78
N THR A 182 12.10 -17.88 -10.94
CA THR A 182 12.84 -18.33 -12.13
C THR A 182 14.35 -18.24 -11.98
N LEU A 183 14.86 -17.39 -11.08
CA LEU A 183 16.29 -17.37 -10.73
C LEU A 183 16.74 -18.67 -10.08
N LEU A 184 15.87 -19.40 -9.36
CA LEU A 184 16.23 -20.69 -8.77
C LEU A 184 16.51 -21.77 -9.84
N PHE A 185 16.01 -21.57 -11.06
CA PHE A 185 16.19 -22.50 -12.19
C PHE A 185 17.26 -22.03 -13.18
N ASP A 186 18.03 -20.99 -12.82
CA ASP A 186 19.08 -20.39 -13.67
C ASP A 186 18.57 -19.97 -15.07
N ASN A 187 17.30 -19.56 -15.17
CA ASN A 187 16.69 -19.15 -16.43
C ASN A 187 16.63 -17.62 -16.54
N GLY A 188 17.77 -17.01 -16.87
CA GLY A 188 17.90 -15.56 -16.99
C GLY A 188 16.95 -14.93 -18.03
N SER A 189 16.68 -15.61 -19.14
CA SER A 189 15.78 -15.09 -20.19
C SER A 189 14.34 -14.94 -19.67
N LEU A 190 13.82 -15.97 -19.00
CA LEU A 190 12.50 -15.94 -18.40
C LEU A 190 12.41 -14.90 -17.27
N PHE A 191 13.49 -14.78 -16.48
CA PHE A 191 13.62 -13.77 -15.43
C PHE A 191 13.45 -12.34 -15.97
N TYR A 192 14.27 -11.94 -16.96
CA TYR A 192 14.22 -10.59 -17.53
C TYR A 192 12.89 -10.34 -18.26
N THR A 193 12.33 -11.36 -18.90
CA THR A 193 11.01 -11.29 -19.55
C THR A 193 9.91 -10.98 -18.53
N LEU A 194 9.86 -11.70 -17.41
CA LEU A 194 8.87 -11.48 -16.36
C LEU A 194 9.04 -10.12 -15.66
N MET A 195 10.28 -9.67 -15.45
CA MET A 195 10.57 -8.32 -14.94
C MET A 195 10.04 -7.23 -15.87
N PHE A 196 10.27 -7.36 -17.17
CA PHE A 196 9.72 -6.44 -18.17
C PHE A 196 8.19 -6.43 -18.16
N PHE A 197 7.55 -7.61 -18.16
CA PHE A 197 6.09 -7.70 -18.11
C PHE A 197 5.50 -7.19 -16.80
N SER A 198 6.20 -7.31 -15.68
CA SER A 198 5.77 -6.71 -14.40
C SER A 198 5.65 -5.19 -14.51
N MET A 199 6.68 -4.53 -15.07
CA MET A 199 6.69 -3.08 -15.29
C MET A 199 5.64 -2.65 -16.32
N LEU A 200 5.53 -3.38 -17.43
CA LEU A 200 4.50 -3.12 -18.43
C LEU A 200 3.09 -3.23 -17.84
N THR A 201 2.86 -4.21 -16.96
CA THR A 201 1.57 -4.38 -16.28
C THR A 201 1.27 -3.21 -15.34
N PHE A 202 2.28 -2.59 -14.72
CA PHE A 202 2.09 -1.40 -13.89
C PHE A 202 1.64 -0.20 -14.75
N MET A 203 2.26 0.01 -15.92
CA MET A 203 1.85 1.08 -16.84
C MET A 203 0.44 0.87 -17.42
N ILE A 204 0.11 -0.38 -17.74
CA ILE A 204 -1.24 -0.77 -18.17
C ILE A 204 -2.25 -0.56 -17.02
N ALA A 205 -1.87 -0.88 -15.78
CA ALA A 205 -2.70 -0.64 -14.61
C ALA A 205 -3.05 0.84 -14.44
N SER A 206 -2.06 1.75 -14.57
CA SER A 206 -2.28 3.19 -14.55
C SER A 206 -3.30 3.65 -15.60
N SER A 207 -3.24 3.07 -16.80
CA SER A 207 -4.20 3.35 -17.87
C SER A 207 -5.62 2.92 -17.51
N PHE A 208 -5.79 1.70 -16.96
CA PHE A 208 -7.10 1.21 -16.54
C PHE A 208 -7.69 1.98 -15.36
N VAL A 209 -6.85 2.40 -14.39
CA VAL A 209 -7.30 3.23 -13.28
C VAL A 209 -7.82 4.56 -13.79
N LEU A 210 -7.13 5.20 -14.74
CA LEU A 210 -7.54 6.48 -15.30
C LEU A 210 -8.93 6.40 -15.95
N VAL A 211 -9.15 5.39 -16.79
CA VAL A 211 -10.46 5.15 -17.44
C VAL A 211 -11.54 4.71 -16.46
N SER A 212 -11.17 4.15 -15.30
CA SER A 212 -12.14 3.76 -14.27
C SER A 212 -12.84 4.96 -13.62
N PHE A 213 -12.24 6.14 -13.69
CA PHE A 213 -12.84 7.35 -13.14
C PHE A 213 -13.83 7.94 -14.13
N LYS A 214 -15.06 8.21 -13.65
CA LYS A 214 -16.10 8.82 -14.46
C LYS A 214 -15.99 10.34 -14.36
N SER A 215 -15.86 11.02 -15.49
CA SER A 215 -15.92 12.47 -15.54
C SER A 215 -17.28 12.98 -15.03
N THR A 216 -17.24 14.05 -14.23
CA THR A 216 -18.44 14.71 -13.69
C THR A 216 -19.03 15.76 -14.65
N SER A 217 -18.24 16.19 -15.63
CA SER A 217 -18.62 17.16 -16.67
C SER A 217 -17.97 16.80 -18.01
N SER A 218 -18.02 17.68 -19.02
CA SER A 218 -17.17 17.51 -20.20
C SER A 218 -15.70 17.50 -19.77
N PRO A 219 -14.90 16.47 -20.12
CA PRO A 219 -13.51 16.39 -19.70
C PRO A 219 -12.68 17.47 -20.41
N ARG A 220 -11.67 18.06 -19.73
CA ARG A 220 -10.79 19.08 -20.36
C ARG A 220 -9.82 18.45 -21.35
N ILE A 221 -9.48 17.19 -21.13
CA ILE A 221 -8.64 16.36 -22.00
C ILE A 221 -9.37 15.05 -22.26
N ASP A 222 -9.31 14.55 -23.49
CA ASP A 222 -9.87 13.24 -23.82
C ASP A 222 -9.13 12.11 -23.07
N TYR A 223 -9.82 11.00 -22.79
CA TYR A 223 -9.23 9.84 -22.11
C TYR A 223 -8.01 9.29 -22.86
N PHE A 224 -8.04 9.29 -24.20
CA PHE A 224 -6.91 8.84 -25.01
C PHE A 224 -5.64 9.66 -24.73
N TYR A 225 -5.74 10.99 -24.71
CA TYR A 225 -4.61 11.87 -24.43
C TYR A 225 -4.16 11.78 -22.97
N GLY A 226 -5.10 11.59 -22.03
CA GLY A 226 -4.76 11.35 -20.63
C GLY A 226 -3.94 10.08 -20.44
N ILE A 227 -4.35 8.97 -21.07
CA ILE A 227 -3.60 7.70 -21.05
C ILE A 227 -2.21 7.90 -21.65
N LEU A 228 -2.13 8.54 -22.84
CA LEU A 228 -0.86 8.80 -23.50
C LEU A 228 0.09 9.60 -22.61
N LEU A 229 -0.42 10.63 -21.91
CA LEU A 229 0.37 11.45 -21.00
C LEU A 229 0.92 10.61 -19.84
N VAL A 230 0.07 9.83 -19.15
CA VAL A 230 0.50 8.99 -18.03
C VAL A 230 1.54 7.96 -18.46
N VAL A 231 1.29 7.25 -19.56
CA VAL A 231 2.21 6.21 -20.06
C VAL A 231 3.55 6.82 -20.48
N LEU A 232 3.55 7.95 -21.19
CA LEU A 232 4.80 8.63 -21.56
C LEU A 232 5.56 9.13 -20.33
N PHE A 233 4.84 9.69 -19.35
CA PHE A 233 5.43 10.14 -18.09
C PHE A 233 6.09 9.00 -17.31
N GLU A 234 5.38 7.88 -17.13
CA GLU A 234 5.91 6.69 -16.49
C GLU A 234 7.08 6.09 -17.28
N PHE A 235 7.00 6.05 -18.61
CA PHE A 235 8.09 5.58 -19.47
C PHE A 235 9.35 6.44 -19.31
N VAL A 236 9.21 7.77 -19.30
CA VAL A 236 10.34 8.68 -19.09
C VAL A 236 10.97 8.47 -17.72
N ILE A 237 10.16 8.38 -16.65
CA ILE A 237 10.69 8.11 -15.30
C ILE A 237 11.41 6.77 -15.28
N PHE A 238 10.80 5.73 -15.82
CA PHE A 238 11.40 4.39 -15.88
C PHE A 238 12.76 4.39 -16.59
N ASN A 239 12.87 5.07 -17.74
CA ASN A 239 14.14 5.19 -18.45
C ASN A 239 15.20 5.93 -17.63
N GLN A 240 14.81 6.99 -16.90
CA GLN A 240 15.74 7.70 -16.02
C GLN A 240 16.22 6.84 -14.84
N LEU A 241 15.37 5.95 -14.35
CA LEU A 241 15.75 5.00 -13.31
C LEU A 241 16.75 3.98 -13.82
N ILE A 242 16.52 3.43 -15.01
CA ILE A 242 17.42 2.44 -15.63
C ILE A 242 18.73 3.07 -16.06
N SER A 243 18.72 4.26 -16.64
CA SER A 243 19.94 4.93 -17.14
C SER A 243 20.96 5.14 -16.02
N GLY A 244 20.51 5.40 -14.79
CA GLY A 244 21.37 5.50 -13.61
C GLY A 244 22.11 4.19 -13.27
N TYR A 245 21.53 3.02 -13.59
CA TYR A 245 22.20 1.72 -13.41
C TYR A 245 23.12 1.36 -14.57
N ILE A 246 22.68 1.61 -15.82
CA ILE A 246 23.47 1.28 -17.00
C ILE A 246 24.73 2.15 -17.07
N SER A 247 24.62 3.45 -16.85
CA SER A 247 25.77 4.38 -16.89
C SER A 247 26.80 4.11 -15.77
N GLY A 248 26.35 3.59 -14.62
CA GLY A 248 27.26 3.10 -13.57
C GLY A 248 28.04 1.84 -13.99
N SER A 249 27.43 0.98 -14.81
CA SER A 249 28.08 -0.25 -15.33
C SER A 249 29.01 -0.01 -16.53
N GLU A 250 28.82 1.05 -17.31
CA GLU A 250 29.72 1.38 -18.44
C GLU A 250 31.06 1.97 -17.99
N LEU A 251 31.16 2.56 -16.80
CA LEU A 251 32.44 2.96 -16.19
C LEU A 251 33.34 1.77 -15.80
N LEU A 252 32.80 0.56 -15.70
CA LEU A 252 33.58 -0.68 -15.48
C LEU A 252 34.05 -1.32 -16.80
N ASN A 253 33.38 -1.05 -17.92
CA ASN A 253 33.79 -1.52 -19.25
C ASN A 253 34.81 -0.61 -19.94
N SER A 254 35.15 0.57 -19.39
CA SER A 254 36.27 1.38 -19.87
C SER A 254 37.63 1.02 -19.24
N PHE A 255 37.68 -0.03 -18.42
CA PHE A 255 38.90 -0.55 -17.79
C PHE A 255 39.29 -1.96 -18.25
N TYR A 256 38.65 -2.49 -19.29
CA TYR A 256 39.05 -3.72 -19.98
C TYR A 256 39.31 -3.48 -21.47
#